data_AF-A0A6P7GR63-F1
#
_entry.id   AF-A0A6P7GR63-F1
#
_cell.length_a   1.000
_cell.length_b   1.000
_cell.length_c   1.000
_cell.angle_alpha   90.00
_cell.angle_beta   90.00
_cell.angle_gamma   90.00
#
_symmetry.space_group_name_H-M   'P 1'
#
loop_
_entity.id
_entity.type
_entity.pdbx_description
1 polymer ?
#
loop_
_entity_poly.entity_id
_entity_poly.type
_entity_poly.pdbx_seq_one_letter_code
_entity_poly.pdbx_strand_id
1 'polypeptide(L)'
;MYVFQIAFKNYSVEECKKTWSGVLRNIRKYRILKEVLNDAKEWIQTPKKKKSKKVTRHPDMPRRPLSAYFIYYLKKKDEVQAQNPGMDATELAKMCSQQFKLLSSEKMAKYENIAKTNKDEYDQKMKEF
;
A
#
# COMPACT_ATOMS: atom_id res chain seq x y z
N MET A 1 22.99 -43.02 -20.18
CA MET A 1 22.20 -42.21 -19.23
C MET A 1 22.09 -40.81 -19.82
N TYR A 2 20.99 -40.49 -20.50
CA TYR A 2 20.83 -39.19 -21.18
C TYR A 2 20.45 -38.12 -20.16
N VAL A 3 21.37 -37.19 -19.89
CA VAL A 3 21.08 -36.00 -19.11
C VAL A 3 20.46 -34.99 -20.09
N PHE A 4 19.15 -34.81 -20.04
CA PHE A 4 18.49 -33.72 -20.77
C PHE A 4 18.94 -32.40 -20.16
N GLN A 5 19.99 -31.82 -20.73
CA GLN A 5 20.42 -30.48 -20.42
C GLN A 5 19.39 -29.55 -21.08
N ILE A 6 18.41 -29.08 -20.32
CA ILE A 6 17.43 -28.07 -20.78
C ILE A 6 18.23 -26.79 -21.06
N ALA A 7 18.75 -26.67 -22.28
CA ALA A 7 19.49 -25.52 -22.74
C ALA A 7 18.49 -24.48 -23.24
N PHE A 8 18.27 -23.43 -22.46
CA PHE A 8 17.55 -22.24 -22.93
C PHE A 8 18.43 -21.50 -23.94
N LYS A 9 18.56 -22.00 -25.18
CA LYS A 9 19.40 -21.43 -26.25
C LYS A 9 20.78 -20.96 -25.77
N ASN A 10 20.93 -19.66 -25.46
CA ASN A 10 22.19 -19.00 -25.10
C ASN A 10 22.35 -18.73 -23.60
N TYR A 11 21.41 -19.15 -22.76
CA TYR A 11 21.43 -18.88 -21.33
C TYR A 11 21.94 -20.08 -20.54
N SER A 12 22.89 -19.83 -19.64
CA SER A 12 23.38 -20.87 -18.74
C SER A 12 22.34 -21.21 -17.66
N VAL A 13 22.47 -22.40 -17.07
CA VAL A 13 21.61 -22.83 -15.95
C VAL A 13 21.74 -21.87 -14.76
N GLU A 14 22.93 -21.32 -14.54
CA GLU A 14 23.22 -20.37 -13.47
C GLU A 14 22.59 -19.01 -13.74
N GLU A 15 22.65 -18.52 -14.98
CA GLU A 15 21.97 -17.30 -15.41
C GLU A 15 20.45 -17.43 -15.28
N CYS A 16 19.90 -18.56 -15.71
CA CYS A 16 18.47 -18.86 -15.55
C CYS A 16 18.08 -18.91 -14.06
N LYS A 17 18.85 -19.59 -13.20
CA LYS A 17 18.62 -19.66 -11.75
C LYS A 17 18.73 -18.29 -11.08
N LYS A 18 19.72 -17.48 -11.46
CA LYS A 18 19.93 -16.14 -10.93
C LYS A 18 18.78 -15.20 -11.31
N THR A 19 18.37 -15.24 -12.58
CA THR A 19 17.25 -14.44 -13.10
C THR A 19 15.95 -14.88 -12.45
N TRP A 20 15.68 -16.20 -12.39
CA TRP A 20 14.51 -16.76 -11.73
C TRP A 20 14.48 -16.45 -10.24
N SER A 21 15.61 -16.50 -9.54
CA SER A 21 15.70 -16.09 -8.12
C SER A 21 15.40 -14.60 -7.93
N GLY A 22 15.88 -13.75 -8.84
CA GLY A 22 15.54 -12.32 -8.85
C GLY A 22 14.05 -12.06 -9.12
N VAL A 23 13.46 -12.83 -10.02
CA VAL A 23 12.03 -12.80 -10.32
C VAL A 23 11.22 -13.30 -9.11
N LEU A 24 11.55 -14.47 -8.53
CA LEU A 24 10.91 -15.04 -7.34
C LEU A 24 10.92 -14.11 -6.13
N ARG A 25 12.02 -13.39 -5.89
CA ARG A 25 12.09 -12.39 -4.80
C ARG A 25 11.06 -11.28 -4.95
N ASN A 26 10.67 -10.98 -6.19
CA ASN A 26 9.73 -9.92 -6.50
C ASN A 26 8.32 -10.45 -6.77
N ILE A 27 8.17 -11.73 -7.18
CA ILE A 27 6.89 -12.41 -7.43
C ILE A 27 6.00 -12.27 -6.21
N ARG A 28 4.78 -11.77 -6.44
CA ARG A 28 3.76 -11.57 -5.42
C ARG A 28 3.24 -12.95 -4.99
N LYS A 29 3.34 -13.25 -3.69
CA LYS A 29 2.95 -14.56 -3.12
C LYS A 29 1.44 -14.87 -3.17
N TYR A 30 0.61 -13.89 -3.56
CA TYR A 30 -0.84 -13.91 -3.39
C TYR A 30 -1.58 -13.55 -4.69
N ARG A 31 -1.28 -14.29 -5.77
CA ARG A 31 -1.95 -14.17 -7.07
C ARG A 31 -2.04 -15.53 -7.76
N ILE A 32 -3.08 -15.75 -8.56
CA ILE A 32 -3.22 -16.93 -9.41
C ILE A 32 -2.09 -16.91 -10.47
N LEU A 33 -1.59 -18.07 -10.87
CA LEU A 33 -0.48 -18.24 -11.83
C LEU A 33 -0.60 -17.35 -13.07
N LYS A 34 -1.82 -17.17 -13.60
CA LYS A 34 -2.13 -16.29 -14.74
C LYS A 34 -1.74 -14.83 -14.51
N GLU A 35 -1.95 -14.30 -13.31
CA GLU A 35 -1.62 -12.91 -12.98
C GLU A 35 -0.12 -12.75 -12.70
N VAL A 36 0.52 -13.75 -12.10
CA VAL A 36 1.98 -13.80 -11.91
C VAL A 36 2.71 -13.77 -13.25
N LEU A 37 2.20 -14.49 -14.25
CA LEU A 37 2.75 -14.49 -15.62
C LEU A 37 2.64 -13.12 -16.30
N ASN A 38 1.55 -12.39 -16.08
CA ASN A 38 1.41 -11.02 -16.60
C ASN A 38 2.38 -10.06 -15.90
N ASP A 39 2.49 -10.14 -14.57
CA ASP A 39 3.44 -9.34 -13.79
C ASP A 39 4.91 -9.61 -14.20
N ALA A 40 5.26 -10.87 -14.50
CA ALA A 40 6.59 -11.26 -14.96
C ALA A 40 6.89 -10.70 -16.36
N LYS A 41 5.91 -10.73 -17.29
CA LYS A 41 6.03 -10.11 -18.61
C LYS A 41 6.27 -8.60 -18.50
N GLU A 42 5.52 -7.91 -17.65
CA GLU A 42 5.68 -6.46 -17.42
C GLU A 42 7.06 -6.12 -16.84
N TRP A 43 7.61 -6.94 -15.93
CA TRP A 43 8.93 -6.73 -15.34
C TRP A 43 10.09 -6.91 -16.31
N ILE A 44 9.98 -7.86 -17.23
CA ILE A 44 10.98 -8.06 -18.28
C ILE A 44 11.00 -6.85 -19.23
N GLN A 45 9.83 -6.27 -19.53
CA GLN A 45 9.70 -5.13 -20.43
C GLN A 45 10.09 -3.79 -19.77
N THR A 46 9.88 -3.64 -18.46
CA THR A 46 10.16 -2.39 -17.73
C THR A 46 10.94 -2.64 -16.42
N PRO A 47 12.27 -2.77 -16.47
CA PRO A 47 13.10 -3.16 -15.32
C PRO A 47 13.24 -2.09 -14.22
N LYS A 48 12.54 -0.95 -14.29
CA LYS A 48 12.72 0.17 -13.34
C LYS A 48 11.41 0.77 -12.86
N LYS A 49 11.07 0.43 -11.61
CA LYS A 49 10.54 1.30 -10.54
C LYS A 49 10.35 0.38 -9.33
N LYS A 50 10.93 0.72 -8.17
CA LYS A 50 10.65 0.01 -6.91
C LYS A 50 9.12 -0.10 -6.77
N LYS A 51 8.55 -1.30 -6.96
CA LYS A 51 7.09 -1.48 -6.90
C LYS A 51 6.64 -1.02 -5.52
N SER A 52 5.62 -0.16 -5.48
CA SER A 52 5.09 0.35 -4.22
C SER A 52 4.63 -0.82 -3.35
N LYS A 53 4.83 -0.74 -2.03
CA LYS A 53 4.34 -1.74 -1.05
C LYS A 53 2.83 -2.01 -1.17
N LYS A 54 2.07 -1.17 -1.87
CA LYS A 54 0.65 -1.38 -2.20
C LYS A 54 0.44 -2.62 -3.07
N VAL A 55 1.35 -2.93 -3.99
CA VAL A 55 1.12 -4.03 -4.94
C VAL A 55 1.58 -5.39 -4.42
N THR A 56 2.23 -5.44 -3.25
CA THR A 56 2.62 -6.69 -2.57
C THR A 56 1.65 -7.11 -1.47
N ARG A 57 0.58 -6.35 -1.22
CA ARG A 57 -0.47 -6.70 -0.25
C ARG A 57 -1.55 -7.55 -0.93
N HIS A 58 -2.07 -8.55 -0.22
CA HIS A 58 -3.21 -9.34 -0.68
C HIS A 58 -4.42 -8.39 -0.90
N PRO A 59 -5.24 -8.57 -1.97
CA PRO A 59 -6.43 -7.75 -2.20
C PRO A 59 -7.37 -7.73 -0.98
N ASP A 60 -7.59 -8.90 -0.38
CA ASP A 60 -8.44 -9.07 0.81
C ASP A 60 -7.75 -8.72 2.14
N MET A 61 -6.46 -8.35 2.13
CA MET A 61 -5.78 -7.92 3.36
C MET A 61 -6.43 -6.63 3.85
N PRO A 62 -6.92 -6.60 5.11
CA PRO A 62 -7.51 -5.40 5.69
C PRO A 62 -6.57 -4.20 5.60
N ARG A 63 -7.12 -3.03 5.27
CA ARG A 63 -6.35 -1.79 5.20
C ARG A 63 -6.18 -1.21 6.58
N ARG A 64 -4.99 -0.66 6.86
CA ARG A 64 -4.71 -0.02 8.14
C ARG A 64 -5.73 1.10 8.41
N PRO A 65 -6.28 1.16 9.63
CA PRO A 65 -7.25 2.17 10.00
C PRO A 65 -6.58 3.55 10.06
N LEU A 66 -7.39 4.60 9.91
CA LEU A 66 -6.93 5.99 10.01
C LEU A 66 -6.85 6.42 11.49
N SER A 67 -5.92 7.32 11.80
CA SER A 67 -5.87 7.96 13.12
C SER A 67 -6.97 9.02 13.28
N ALA A 68 -7.25 9.42 14.52
CA ALA A 68 -8.22 10.48 14.84
C ALA A 68 -7.97 11.77 14.05
N TYR A 69 -6.71 12.20 13.96
CA TYR A 69 -6.31 13.36 13.16
C TYR A 69 -6.63 13.18 11.68
N PHE A 70 -6.30 12.04 11.07
CA PHE A 70 -6.58 11.82 9.65
C PHE A 70 -8.08 11.74 9.37
N ILE A 71 -8.88 11.20 10.29
CA ILE A 71 -10.35 11.22 10.20
C ILE A 71 -10.87 12.65 10.24
N TYR A 72 -10.36 13.49 11.15
CA TYR A 72 -10.66 14.92 11.19
C TYR A 72 -10.26 15.62 9.89
N TYR A 73 -9.02 15.43 9.45
CA TYR A 73 -8.47 16.04 8.24
C TYR A 73 -9.32 15.72 7.01
N LEU A 74 -9.71 14.47 6.81
CA LEU A 74 -10.54 14.11 5.66
C LEU A 74 -11.93 14.75 5.69
N LYS A 75 -12.50 14.99 6.87
CA LYS A 75 -13.79 15.67 7.02
C LYS A 75 -13.70 17.18 6.87
N LYS A 76 -12.57 17.79 7.24
CA LYS A 76 -12.42 19.25 7.28
C LYS A 76 -11.60 19.84 6.15
N LYS A 77 -10.75 19.05 5.47
CA LYS A 77 -9.85 19.56 4.41
C LYS A 77 -10.59 20.34 3.33
N ASP A 78 -11.78 19.89 2.91
CA ASP A 78 -12.51 20.51 1.81
C ASP A 78 -13.15 21.84 2.27
N GLU A 79 -13.65 21.89 3.50
CA GLU A 79 -14.14 23.13 4.12
C GLU A 79 -12.99 24.15 4.28
N VAL A 80 -11.84 23.72 4.79
CA VAL A 80 -10.67 24.59 4.98
C VAL A 80 -10.10 25.04 3.64
N GLN A 81 -10.09 24.17 2.62
CA GLN A 81 -9.65 24.53 1.27
C GLN A 81 -10.62 25.50 0.58
N ALA A 82 -11.92 25.37 0.80
CA ALA A 82 -12.91 26.32 0.29
C ALA A 82 -12.75 27.71 0.93
N GLN A 83 -12.38 27.78 2.20
CA GLN A 83 -12.07 29.04 2.90
C GLN A 83 -10.72 29.63 2.50
N ASN A 84 -9.78 28.79 2.02
CA ASN A 84 -8.43 29.17 1.64
C ASN A 84 -8.13 28.71 0.20
N PRO A 85 -8.83 29.25 -0.81
CA PRO A 85 -8.63 28.85 -2.19
C PRO A 85 -7.19 29.17 -2.63
N GLY A 86 -6.52 28.21 -3.25
CA GLY A 86 -5.15 28.37 -3.74
C GLY A 86 -4.03 28.06 -2.74
N MET A 87 -4.36 27.70 -1.49
CA MET A 87 -3.37 27.27 -0.49
C MET A 87 -2.71 25.94 -0.87
N ASP A 88 -1.41 25.80 -0.64
CA ASP A 88 -0.70 24.55 -0.88
C ASP A 88 -1.19 23.43 0.07
N ALA A 89 -1.15 22.19 -0.41
CA ALA A 89 -1.59 21.03 0.36
C ALA A 89 -0.80 20.85 1.67
N THR A 90 0.49 21.24 1.69
CA THR A 90 1.35 21.16 2.87
C THR A 90 0.92 22.17 3.93
N GLU A 91 0.57 23.38 3.50
CA GLU A 91 0.11 24.46 4.37
C GLU A 91 -1.28 24.16 4.92
N LEU A 92 -2.17 23.65 4.07
CA LEU A 92 -3.50 23.18 4.46
C LEU A 92 -3.43 22.09 5.55
N ALA A 93 -2.52 21.13 5.39
CA ALA A 93 -2.29 20.08 6.39
C ALA A 93 -1.76 20.65 7.71
N LYS A 94 -0.86 21.63 7.68
CA LYS A 94 -0.37 22.32 8.89
C LYS A 94 -1.52 23.04 9.61
N MET A 95 -2.35 23.78 8.88
CA MET A 95 -3.50 24.50 9.43
C MET A 95 -4.50 23.54 10.07
N CYS A 96 -4.85 22.45 9.38
CA CYS A 96 -5.75 21.43 9.94
C CYS A 96 -5.17 20.77 11.20
N SER A 97 -3.85 20.53 11.25
CA SER A 97 -3.17 19.98 12.43
C SER A 97 -3.26 20.92 13.63
N GLN A 98 -3.07 22.22 13.42
CA GLN A 98 -3.24 23.22 14.47
C GLN A 98 -4.69 23.29 14.95
N GLN A 99 -5.66 23.33 14.03
CA GLN A 99 -7.09 23.31 14.40
C GLN A 99 -7.46 22.07 15.20
N PHE A 100 -6.94 20.90 14.81
CA PHE A 100 -7.20 19.65 15.53
C PHE A 100 -6.70 19.70 16.98
N LYS A 101 -5.53 20.29 17.24
CA LYS A 101 -4.97 20.46 18.58
C LYS A 101 -5.74 21.48 19.43
N LEU A 102 -6.45 22.41 18.79
CA LEU A 102 -7.28 23.43 19.44
C LEU A 102 -8.74 22.99 19.63
N LEU A 103 -9.10 21.77 19.19
CA LEU A 103 -10.45 21.25 19.42
C LEU A 103 -10.72 21.09 20.92
N SER A 104 -11.98 21.29 21.30
CA SER A 104 -12.43 20.92 22.65
C SER A 104 -12.28 19.42 22.87
N SER A 105 -12.13 19.03 24.14
CA SER A 105 -12.04 17.62 24.56
C SER A 105 -13.20 16.78 24.01
N GLU A 106 -14.43 17.31 24.02
CA GLU A 106 -15.61 16.62 23.49
C GLU A 106 -15.51 16.35 21.97
N LYS A 107 -15.09 17.37 21.20
CA LYS A 107 -14.93 17.24 19.75
C LYS A 107 -13.79 16.30 19.40
N MET A 108 -12.69 16.36 20.16
CA MET A 108 -11.55 15.46 20.01
C MET A 108 -11.93 14.02 20.33
N ALA A 109 -12.63 13.79 21.45
CA ALA A 109 -13.11 12.47 21.87
C ALA A 109 -13.98 11.80 20.81
N LYS A 110 -14.80 12.57 20.06
CA LYS A 110 -15.56 12.03 18.93
C LYS A 110 -14.66 11.38 17.88
N TYR A 111 -13.54 11.99 17.52
CA TYR A 111 -12.62 11.45 16.51
C TYR A 111 -11.78 10.30 17.07
N GLU A 112 -11.41 10.36 18.35
CA GLU A 112 -10.71 9.26 19.03
C GLU A 112 -11.57 8.01 19.14
N ASN A 113 -12.86 8.15 19.47
CA ASN A 113 -13.79 7.03 19.50
C ASN A 113 -13.94 6.38 18.12
N ILE A 114 -14.09 7.18 17.05
CA ILE A 114 -14.15 6.64 15.68
C ILE A 114 -12.83 5.93 15.33
N ALA A 115 -11.68 6.49 15.68
CA ALA A 115 -10.39 5.87 15.43
C ALA A 115 -10.23 4.54 16.18
N LYS A 116 -10.72 4.48 17.43
CA LYS A 116 -10.73 3.28 18.26
C LYS A 116 -11.62 2.19 17.63
N THR A 117 -12.87 2.50 17.29
CA THR A 117 -13.78 1.56 16.63
C THR A 117 -13.19 1.03 15.31
N ASN A 118 -12.64 1.91 14.47
CA ASN A 118 -12.00 1.49 13.22
C ASN A 118 -10.79 0.58 13.45
N LYS A 119 -10.06 0.79 14.55
CA LYS A 119 -8.94 -0.06 14.94
C LYS A 119 -9.43 -1.44 15.40
N ASP A 120 -10.44 -1.49 16.24
CA ASP A 120 -11.02 -2.73 16.74
C ASP A 120 -11.58 -3.57 15.57
N GLU A 121 -12.29 -2.94 14.63
CA GLU A 121 -12.75 -3.60 13.39
C GLU A 121 -11.60 -4.12 12.52
N TYR A 122 -10.53 -3.33 12.38
CA TYR A 122 -9.35 -3.76 11.63
C TYR A 122 -8.68 -4.96 12.30
N ASP A 123 -8.53 -4.93 13.63
CA ASP A 123 -7.90 -6.01 14.39
C ASP A 123 -8.75 -7.29 14.31
N GLN A 124 -10.08 -7.19 14.25
CA GLN A 124 -10.97 -8.33 13.98
C GLN A 124 -10.79 -8.85 12.55
N LYS A 125 -10.93 -7.99 11.54
CA LYS A 125 -10.76 -8.39 10.12
C LYS A 125 -9.38 -8.99 9.84
N MET A 126 -8.34 -8.52 10.55
CA MET A 126 -6.97 -9.02 10.42
C MET A 126 -6.76 -10.37 11.10
N LYS A 127 -7.59 -10.76 12.08
CA LYS A 127 -7.60 -12.12 12.65
C LYS A 127 -8.30 -13.11 11.72
N GLU A 128 -9.28 -12.64 10.95
CA GLU A 128 -10.03 -13.44 9.98
C GLU A 128 -9.28 -13.63 8.65
N PHE A 129 -8.27 -12.80 8.37
CA PHE A 129 -7.40 -12.83 7.18
C PHE A 129 -6.13 -13.67 7.39
#